data_AF-A0A2E6SIJ0-F1
#
_entry.id   AF-A0A2E6SIJ0-F1
#
_cell.length_a   1.000
_cell.length_b   1.000
_cell.length_c   1.000
_cell.angle_alpha   90.00
_cell.angle_beta   90.00
_cell.angle_gamma   90.00
#
_symmetry.space_group_name_H-M   'P 1'
#
loop_
_entity.id
_entity.type
_entity.pdbx_description
1 polymer ?
#
loop_
_entity_poly.entity_id
_entity_poly.type
_entity_poly.pdbx_seq_one_letter_code
_entity_poly.pdbx_strand_id
1 'polypeptide(L)'
;MGVRNRPLFFITIYIFLAAYHIKGQEHLKSLQEFSPLKKKVYSFTKLDFITSEGEFNEAICTLLIPDLREDSPPYVAIYYKRDNSEWFTESLYRKRLRFNFKDGVLKLDQSNFWDWFEIAEIKIVIIY
;
A
#
# COMPACT_ATOMS: atom_id res chain seq x y z
N MET A 1 -37.77 50.67 9.11
CA MET A 1 -37.38 49.61 10.06
C MET A 1 -35.88 49.63 10.21
N GLY A 2 -35.36 50.32 11.25
CA GLY A 2 -33.91 50.46 11.45
C GLY A 2 -33.31 49.20 12.04
N VAL A 3 -32.33 48.61 11.36
CA VAL A 3 -31.54 47.50 11.90
C VAL A 3 -30.73 48.05 13.07
N ARG A 4 -31.12 47.68 14.28
CA ARG A 4 -30.45 48.09 15.51
C ARG A 4 -29.15 47.31 15.61
N ASN A 5 -28.06 47.85 15.06
CA ASN A 5 -26.72 47.31 15.23
C ASN A 5 -26.41 47.19 16.72
N ARG A 6 -26.30 45.95 17.22
CA ARG A 6 -25.90 45.66 18.60
C ARG A 6 -24.45 45.18 18.58
N PRO A 7 -23.46 46.09 18.44
CA PRO A 7 -22.05 45.72 18.32
C PRO A 7 -21.59 44.88 19.53
N LEU A 8 -22.15 45.14 20.71
CA LEU A 8 -21.88 44.40 21.95
C LEU A 8 -22.25 42.91 21.86
N PHE A 9 -23.28 42.55 21.08
CA PHE A 9 -23.67 41.15 20.87
C PHE A 9 -22.62 40.40 20.03
N PHE A 10 -22.11 41.05 18.98
CA PHE A 10 -21.06 40.47 18.15
C PHE A 10 -19.71 40.41 18.89
N ILE A 11 -19.41 41.42 19.71
CA ILE A 11 -18.22 41.43 20.57
C ILE A 11 -18.28 40.30 21.60
N THR A 12 -19.45 40.07 22.23
CA THR A 12 -19.60 38.96 23.20
C THR A 12 -19.48 37.60 22.54
N ILE A 13 -20.03 37.40 21.33
CA ILE A 13 -19.83 36.17 20.55
C ILE A 13 -18.35 35.98 20.21
N TYR A 14 -17.66 37.04 19.77
CA TYR A 14 -16.24 36.97 19.42
C TYR A 14 -15.37 36.61 20.63
N ILE A 15 -15.63 37.20 21.79
CA ILE A 15 -14.93 36.87 23.04
C ILE A 15 -15.20 35.42 23.45
N PHE A 16 -16.44 34.93 23.32
CA PHE A 16 -16.77 33.53 23.60
C PHE A 16 -16.03 32.57 22.67
N LEU A 17 -15.99 32.85 21.36
CA LEU A 17 -15.27 32.04 20.37
C LEU A 17 -13.75 32.09 20.58
N ALA A 18 -13.20 33.24 20.97
CA ALA A 18 -11.78 33.38 21.29
C ALA A 18 -11.39 32.66 22.59
N ALA A 19 -12.29 32.58 23.57
CA ALA A 19 -12.08 31.84 24.81
C ALA A 19 -12.17 30.31 24.62
N TYR A 20 -12.86 29.84 23.59
CA TYR A 20 -12.69 28.48 23.07
C TYR A 20 -11.32 28.38 22.38
N HIS A 21 -10.27 28.30 23.18
CA HIS A 21 -8.97 27.84 22.70
C HIS A 21 -9.18 26.52 21.97
N ILE A 22 -9.03 26.57 20.66
CA ILE A 22 -9.01 25.44 19.75
C ILE A 22 -7.86 24.57 20.24
N LYS A 23 -8.16 23.57 21.07
CA LYS A 23 -7.30 22.39 21.14
C LYS A 23 -7.38 21.79 19.75
N GLY A 24 -6.43 22.20 18.90
CA GLY A 24 -6.24 21.62 17.59
C GLY A 24 -6.25 20.11 17.76
N GLN A 25 -6.94 19.41 16.88
CA GLN A 25 -6.99 17.95 16.93
C GLN A 25 -5.54 17.45 16.84
N GLU A 26 -4.96 17.06 17.98
CA GLU A 26 -3.67 16.39 17.99
C GLU A 26 -3.89 15.04 17.31
N HIS A 27 -3.52 14.96 16.05
CA HIS A 27 -3.51 13.71 15.32
C HIS A 27 -2.32 12.89 15.80
N LEU A 28 -2.50 12.24 16.96
CA LEU A 28 -1.49 11.39 17.62
C LEU A 28 -1.04 10.19 16.75
N LYS A 29 -1.70 9.96 15.60
CA LYS A 29 -1.47 8.85 14.66
C LYS A 29 -0.67 9.24 13.41
N SER A 30 0.08 10.34 13.40
CA SER A 30 0.83 10.72 12.18
C SER A 30 2.00 9.77 11.88
N LEU A 31 2.51 9.06 12.89
CA LEU A 31 3.66 8.18 12.77
C LEU A 31 3.43 6.92 13.60
N GLN A 32 3.19 5.81 12.92
CA GLN A 32 3.11 4.49 13.52
C GLN A 32 4.38 3.72 13.17
N GLU A 33 5.25 3.53 14.15
CA GLU A 33 6.44 2.72 14.00
C GLU A 33 6.09 1.26 14.24
N PHE A 34 6.45 0.41 13.29
CA PHE A 34 6.27 -1.03 13.38
C PHE A 34 7.65 -1.66 13.61
N SER A 35 7.81 -2.37 14.72
CA SER A 35 9.01 -3.13 15.06
C SER A 35 8.63 -4.33 15.92
N PRO A 36 9.15 -5.54 15.64
CA PRO A 36 10.11 -5.88 14.60
C PRO A 36 9.45 -6.07 13.21
N LEU A 37 10.13 -5.60 12.15
CA LEU A 37 9.73 -5.86 10.76
C LEU A 37 10.34 -7.17 10.26
N LYS A 38 9.51 -8.05 9.69
CA LYS A 38 9.94 -9.25 8.97
C LYS A 38 9.97 -8.96 7.47
N LYS A 39 11.00 -9.47 6.79
CA LYS A 39 11.11 -9.44 5.34
C LYS A 39 11.01 -10.85 4.77
N LYS A 40 10.13 -11.05 3.79
CA LYS A 40 10.08 -12.26 2.96
C LYS A 40 10.31 -11.91 1.49
N VAL A 41 10.98 -12.81 0.79
CA VAL A 41 11.27 -12.66 -0.64
C VAL A 41 10.90 -13.96 -1.34
N TYR A 42 10.01 -13.88 -2.31
CA TYR A 42 9.66 -14.96 -3.22
C TYR A 42 10.36 -14.69 -4.55
N SER A 43 11.02 -15.70 -5.12
CA SER A 43 11.73 -15.59 -6.39
C SER A 43 11.18 -16.62 -7.34
N PHE A 44 10.81 -16.18 -8.54
CA PHE A 44 10.25 -16.98 -9.60
C PHE A 44 11.06 -16.76 -10.88
N THR A 45 11.37 -17.84 -11.56
CA THR A 45 12.00 -17.85 -12.87
C THR A 45 10.94 -18.04 -13.95
N LYS A 46 11.32 -17.84 -15.21
CA LYS A 46 10.44 -18.03 -16.37
C LYS A 46 9.74 -19.39 -16.41
N LEU A 47 10.36 -20.44 -15.86
CA LEU A 47 9.76 -21.77 -15.77
C LEU A 47 8.67 -21.86 -14.70
N ASP A 48 8.71 -21.00 -13.69
CA ASP A 48 7.75 -21.03 -12.57
C ASP A 48 6.47 -20.28 -12.91
N PHE A 49 6.57 -19.16 -13.63
CA PHE A 49 5.43 -18.30 -13.96
C PHE A 49 4.84 -18.53 -15.36
N ILE A 50 5.33 -19.51 -16.11
CA ILE A 50 4.78 -19.92 -17.41
C ILE A 50 4.34 -21.39 -17.33
N THR A 51 3.11 -21.68 -17.77
CA THR A 51 2.58 -23.05 -17.84
C THR A 51 3.16 -23.81 -19.04
N SER A 52 2.94 -25.13 -19.09
CA SER A 52 3.31 -25.93 -20.28
C SER A 52 2.60 -25.49 -21.57
N GLU A 53 1.45 -24.83 -21.44
CA GLU A 53 0.65 -24.29 -22.55
C GLU A 53 1.15 -22.90 -22.99
N GLY A 54 2.15 -22.35 -22.29
CA GLY A 54 2.68 -21.02 -22.57
C GLY A 54 1.82 -19.90 -22.00
N GLU A 55 0.92 -20.18 -21.04
CA GLU A 55 0.11 -19.18 -20.36
C GLU A 55 0.75 -18.74 -19.03
N PHE A 56 0.25 -17.65 -18.46
CA PHE A 56 0.72 -17.19 -17.15
C PHE A 56 0.25 -18.13 -16.03
N ASN A 57 1.18 -18.59 -15.20
CA ASN A 57 0.86 -19.43 -14.06
C ASN A 57 0.37 -18.59 -12.87
N GLU A 58 -0.95 -18.49 -12.70
CA GLU A 58 -1.58 -17.74 -11.60
C GLU A 58 -1.25 -18.25 -10.19
N ALA A 59 -0.65 -19.45 -10.06
CA ALA A 59 -0.21 -19.95 -8.76
C ALA A 59 0.78 -18.99 -8.07
N ILE A 60 1.60 -18.26 -8.84
CA ILE A 60 2.56 -17.29 -8.28
C ILE A 60 1.90 -16.05 -7.68
N CYS A 61 0.61 -15.82 -7.95
CA CYS A 61 -0.16 -14.73 -7.37
C CYS A 61 -0.56 -14.98 -5.91
N THR A 62 -0.46 -16.23 -5.41
CA THR A 62 -0.87 -16.58 -4.05
C THR A 62 0.33 -16.91 -3.19
N LEU A 63 0.62 -16.07 -2.20
CA LEU A 63 1.79 -16.20 -1.32
C LEU A 63 1.35 -16.52 0.10
N LEU A 64 1.95 -17.57 0.67
CA LEU A 64 1.66 -18.02 2.04
C LEU A 64 2.64 -17.39 3.03
N ILE A 65 2.09 -16.59 3.95
CA ILE A 65 2.80 -15.87 5.00
C ILE A 65 2.07 -16.12 6.32
N PRO A 66 2.29 -17.28 6.97
CA PRO A 66 1.54 -17.67 8.18
C PRO A 66 1.63 -16.65 9.32
N ASP A 67 2.73 -15.91 9.38
CA ASP A 67 3.00 -14.91 10.41
C ASP A 67 2.37 -13.53 10.12
N LEU A 68 1.74 -13.33 8.95
CA LEU A 68 1.14 -12.06 8.56
C LEU A 68 -0.17 -11.86 9.32
N ARG A 69 -0.19 -10.85 10.18
CA ARG A 69 -1.37 -10.45 10.93
C ARG A 69 -2.17 -9.40 10.16
N GLU A 70 -3.49 -9.42 10.33
CA GLU A 70 -4.39 -8.51 9.60
C GLU A 70 -4.36 -7.06 10.11
N ASP A 71 -3.85 -6.85 11.32
CA ASP A 71 -3.73 -5.54 11.97
C ASP A 71 -2.60 -4.66 11.39
N SER A 72 -1.65 -5.26 10.67
CA SER A 72 -0.51 -4.58 10.06
C SER A 72 -0.48 -4.85 8.55
N PRO A 73 -0.92 -3.89 7.71
CA PRO A 73 -0.91 -4.08 6.26
C PRO A 73 0.53 -4.24 5.77
N PRO A 74 0.83 -5.27 4.95
CA PRO A 74 2.18 -5.50 4.46
C PRO A 74 2.56 -4.47 3.41
N TYR A 75 3.84 -4.08 3.40
CA TYR A 75 4.45 -3.46 2.24
C TYR A 75 4.82 -4.55 1.23
N VAL A 76 4.40 -4.37 -0.02
CA VAL A 76 4.64 -5.33 -1.10
C VAL A 76 5.26 -4.62 -2.29
N ALA A 77 6.34 -5.19 -2.83
CA ALA A 77 7.01 -4.73 -4.04
C ALA A 77 7.29 -5.90 -4.98
N ILE A 78 7.06 -5.69 -6.28
CA ILE A 78 7.41 -6.66 -7.32
C ILE A 78 8.55 -6.09 -8.16
N TYR A 79 9.61 -6.88 -8.27
CA TYR A 79 10.78 -6.63 -9.08
C TYR A 79 10.78 -7.59 -10.26
N TYR A 80 11.18 -7.07 -11.40
CA TYR A 80 11.26 -7.79 -12.65
C TYR A 80 12.67 -7.68 -13.20
N LYS A 81 13.05 -8.69 -13.96
CA LYS A 81 14.29 -8.69 -14.73
C LYS A 81 14.02 -9.35 -16.08
N ARG A 82 14.38 -8.66 -17.15
CA ARG A 82 14.34 -9.18 -18.52
C ARG A 82 15.66 -9.87 -18.85
N ASP A 83 15.69 -10.59 -19.95
CA ASP A 83 16.93 -11.19 -20.46
C ASP A 83 17.98 -10.10 -20.71
N ASN A 84 19.18 -10.29 -20.17
CA ASN A 84 20.30 -9.34 -20.24
C ASN A 84 20.00 -7.92 -19.71
N SER A 85 19.01 -7.75 -18.82
CA SER A 85 18.71 -6.46 -18.18
C SER A 85 19.10 -6.45 -16.70
N GLU A 86 19.16 -5.24 -16.13
CA GLU A 86 19.15 -5.05 -14.69
C GLU A 86 17.75 -5.26 -14.10
N TRP A 87 17.70 -5.40 -12.77
CA TRP A 87 16.44 -5.46 -12.03
C TRP A 87 15.75 -4.11 -12.04
N PHE A 88 14.45 -4.09 -12.27
CA PHE A 88 13.62 -2.91 -12.16
C PHE A 88 12.33 -3.21 -11.39
N THR A 89 11.77 -2.20 -10.74
CA THR A 89 10.50 -2.30 -10.02
C THR A 89 9.35 -1.81 -10.88
N GLU A 90 8.25 -2.55 -10.99
CA GLU A 90 7.02 -2.02 -11.63
C GLU A 90 6.37 -0.88 -10.85
N SER A 91 6.71 -0.69 -9.58
CA SER A 91 6.29 0.50 -8.85
C SER A 91 6.75 1.79 -9.53
N LEU A 92 7.70 1.70 -10.48
CA LEU A 92 8.09 2.81 -11.36
C LEU A 92 7.19 2.98 -12.60
N TYR A 93 6.51 1.92 -13.07
CA TYR A 93 5.73 1.94 -14.32
C TYR A 93 4.20 2.04 -14.12
N ARG A 94 3.65 1.66 -12.95
CA ARG A 94 2.22 1.82 -12.60
C ARG A 94 2.00 2.38 -11.20
N LYS A 95 0.96 3.22 -11.08
CA LYS A 95 0.67 4.07 -9.92
C LYS A 95 0.35 3.31 -8.62
N ARG A 96 -0.15 2.05 -8.66
CA ARG A 96 -0.52 1.24 -7.46
C ARG A 96 -0.51 -0.27 -7.76
N LEU A 97 0.17 -1.05 -6.92
CA LEU A 97 0.11 -2.52 -6.88
C LEU A 97 -1.26 -2.97 -6.34
N ARG A 98 -1.86 -4.00 -6.94
CA ARG A 98 -3.16 -4.54 -6.52
C ARG A 98 -3.01 -5.85 -5.77
N PHE A 99 -3.35 -5.86 -4.49
CA PHE A 99 -3.30 -7.07 -3.69
C PHE A 99 -4.37 -7.06 -2.59
N ASN A 100 -4.67 -8.24 -2.08
CA ASN A 100 -5.45 -8.45 -0.89
C ASN A 100 -4.68 -9.37 0.06
N PHE A 101 -4.85 -9.22 1.36
CA PHE A 101 -4.23 -10.07 2.36
C PHE A 101 -5.26 -10.44 3.43
N LYS A 102 -5.30 -11.72 3.79
CA LYS A 102 -6.22 -12.25 4.80
C LYS A 102 -5.71 -13.58 5.33
N ASP A 103 -5.82 -13.83 6.64
CA ASP A 103 -5.52 -15.14 7.25
C ASP A 103 -4.13 -15.69 6.87
N GLY A 104 -3.10 -14.84 6.83
CA GLY A 104 -1.74 -15.26 6.44
C GLY A 104 -1.56 -15.57 4.95
N VAL A 105 -2.51 -15.20 4.10
CA VAL A 105 -2.44 -15.37 2.64
C VAL A 105 -2.42 -14.00 1.97
N LEU A 106 -1.43 -13.77 1.10
CA LEU A 106 -1.35 -12.59 0.26
C LEU A 106 -1.68 -12.97 -1.19
N LYS A 107 -2.73 -12.36 -1.75
CA LYS A 107 -3.20 -12.58 -3.12
C LYS A 107 -2.92 -11.35 -3.97
N LEU A 108 -2.17 -11.54 -5.04
CA LEU A 108 -1.87 -10.55 -6.06
C LEU A 108 -2.87 -10.67 -7.19
N ASP A 109 -3.29 -9.53 -7.74
CA ASP A 109 -4.07 -9.50 -8.98
C ASP A 109 -3.16 -9.88 -10.16
N GLN A 110 -3.64 -10.74 -11.06
CA GLN A 110 -2.94 -11.13 -12.29
C GLN A 110 -2.56 -9.92 -13.15
N SER A 111 -3.37 -8.84 -13.11
CA SER A 111 -3.11 -7.62 -13.87
C SER A 111 -1.84 -6.87 -13.45
N ASN A 112 -1.24 -7.24 -12.31
CA ASN A 112 0.10 -6.77 -11.94
C ASN A 112 1.18 -7.36 -12.86
N PHE A 113 0.95 -8.50 -13.52
CA PHE A 113 1.98 -9.19 -14.30
C PHE A 113 1.85 -8.98 -15.81
N TRP A 114 1.23 -7.89 -16.29
CA TRP A 114 0.78 -7.74 -17.68
C TRP A 114 1.83 -7.98 -18.80
N ASP A 115 3.12 -7.79 -18.51
CA ASP A 115 4.23 -7.96 -19.45
C ASP A 115 5.08 -9.21 -19.16
N TRP A 116 4.50 -10.20 -18.46
CA TRP A 116 5.20 -11.39 -17.96
C TRP A 116 5.97 -12.18 -19.03
N PHE A 117 5.55 -12.11 -20.30
CA PHE A 117 6.17 -12.84 -21.40
C PHE A 117 7.58 -12.31 -21.76
N GLU A 118 7.84 -11.02 -21.54
CA GLU A 118 9.16 -10.40 -21.75
C GLU A 118 10.10 -10.59 -20.55
N ILE A 119 9.59 -11.09 -19.43
CA ILE A 119 10.33 -11.23 -18.18
C ILE A 119 11.06 -12.58 -18.13
N ALA A 120 12.24 -12.57 -17.51
CA ALA A 120 13.05 -13.74 -17.20
C ALA A 120 12.92 -14.16 -15.73
N GLU A 121 12.90 -13.18 -14.82
CA GLU A 121 12.78 -13.42 -13.37
C GLU A 121 11.84 -12.39 -12.72
N ILE A 122 11.07 -12.86 -11.74
CA ILE A 122 10.18 -12.07 -10.88
C ILE A 122 10.62 -12.27 -9.43
N LYS A 123 10.73 -11.17 -8.67
CA LYS A 123 10.92 -11.20 -7.22
C LYS A 123 9.84 -10.41 -6.52
N ILE A 124 9.20 -11.03 -5.54
CA ILE A 124 8.16 -10.40 -4.74
C ILE A 124 8.69 -10.24 -3.33
N VAL A 125 8.86 -8.97 -2.91
CA VAL A 125 9.37 -8.59 -1.60
C VAL A 125 8.21 -8.12 -0.74
N ILE A 126 8.14 -8.66 0.47
CA ILE A 126 7.08 -8.38 1.42
C ILE A 126 7.71 -8.02 2.76
N ILE A 127 7.31 -6.88 3.32
CA ILE A 127 7.75 -6.39 4.63
C ILE A 127 6.49 -6.22 5.49
N TYR A 128 6.48 -6.84 6.68
CA TYR A 128 5.32 -6.88 7.58
C TYR A 128 5.73 -7.02 9.05
#